data_AF-A0A197JVW3-F1
#
_entry.id   AF-A0A197JVW3-F1
#
_cell.length_a   1.000
_cell.length_b   1.000
_cell.length_c   1.000
_cell.angle_alpha   90.00
_cell.angle_beta   90.00
_cell.angle_gamma   90.00
#
_symmetry.space_group_name_H-M   'P 1'
#
loop_
_entity.id
_entity.type
_entity.pdbx_description
1 polymer ?
#
loop_
_entity_poly.entity_id
_entity_poly.type
_entity_poly.pdbx_seq_one_letter_code
_entity_poly.pdbx_strand_id
1 'polypeptide(L)'
;MANKGAYAAIEIDDDDELQFQSFASSSASPNATGNISSSNSTPQPRPTGFGGTGAFDPHRSIQDQAGARPIWSVEYYAKFFDVDTAQVMERCFASVIPKENFLDVMQGSPDLYGPFWIATTVVFVLFVISSIVESINAYTAGTPYKYDFTALTFAFGTIYSYAFLVPTVIWGATKYFGCQPDLLDMLALYGYGLTIWIPVAVLCVLPFDLLRWGFVILGAAASGLFLVRNMYPVLSRAEAQTSKSILILVVALHGLLALMLKYKFFAYTVTAPSQPPAPTR
;
A
#
# COMPACT_ATOMS: atom_id res chain seq x y z
N MET A 1 -24.28 48.38 49.99
CA MET A 1 -25.42 48.08 49.10
C MET A 1 -25.12 46.76 48.40
N ALA A 2 -25.80 45.69 48.79
CA ALA A 2 -25.57 44.34 48.31
C ALA A 2 -26.52 44.03 47.14
N ASN A 3 -25.97 43.63 46.00
CA ASN A 3 -26.75 43.22 44.83
C ASN A 3 -26.94 41.69 44.89
N LYS A 4 -28.17 41.24 45.15
CA LYS A 4 -28.55 39.82 45.13
C LYS A 4 -28.94 39.45 43.69
N GLY A 5 -28.11 38.67 43.02
CA GLY A 5 -28.45 38.03 41.75
C GLY A 5 -29.46 36.90 41.97
N ALA A 6 -30.54 36.92 41.20
CA ALA A 6 -31.57 35.89 41.17
C ALA A 6 -31.12 34.69 40.34
N TYR A 7 -31.33 33.48 40.85
CA TYR A 7 -31.24 32.23 40.10
C TYR A 7 -32.68 31.78 39.84
N ALA A 8 -33.10 31.75 38.59
CA ALA A 8 -34.34 31.10 38.19
C ALA A 8 -34.02 29.61 37.97
N ALA A 9 -34.61 28.75 38.79
CA ALA A 9 -34.59 27.31 38.56
C ALA A 9 -35.45 27.03 37.32
N ILE A 10 -34.91 26.28 36.36
CA ILE A 10 -35.68 25.72 35.26
C ILE A 10 -36.33 24.47 35.82
N GLU A 11 -37.64 24.53 36.08
CA GLU A 11 -38.46 23.35 36.37
C GLU A 11 -38.55 22.54 35.07
N ILE A 12 -38.12 21.28 35.14
CA ILE A 12 -38.29 20.31 34.07
C ILE A 12 -39.63 19.64 34.35
N ASP A 13 -40.62 19.85 33.47
CA ASP A 13 -41.89 19.13 33.52
C ASP A 13 -41.61 17.64 33.23
N ASP A 14 -41.88 16.78 34.21
CA ASP A 14 -41.67 15.32 34.18
C ASP A 14 -42.76 14.55 33.38
N ASP A 15 -43.39 15.19 32.39
CA ASP A 15 -44.55 14.61 31.67
C ASP A 15 -44.25 14.07 30.26
N ASP A 16 -43.00 14.11 29.79
CA ASP A 16 -42.62 13.47 28.53
C ASP A 16 -42.25 11.99 28.73
N GLU A 17 -43.28 11.16 28.93
CA GLU A 17 -43.20 9.70 28.98
C GLU A 17 -42.66 9.17 27.63
N LEU A 18 -41.41 8.70 27.64
CA LEU A 18 -40.71 8.13 26.48
C LEU A 18 -41.44 6.90 25.94
N GLN A 19 -42.16 7.06 24.83
CA GLN A 19 -42.86 5.95 24.15
C GLN A 19 -41.88 5.06 23.39
N PHE A 20 -41.51 3.92 23.97
CA PHE A 20 -40.77 2.86 23.29
C PHE A 20 -41.74 1.92 22.58
N GLN A 21 -41.72 1.89 21.24
CA GLN A 21 -42.46 0.88 20.48
C GLN A 21 -41.82 -0.50 20.66
N SER A 22 -42.50 -1.37 21.41
CA SER A 22 -42.13 -2.78 21.56
C SER A 22 -42.72 -3.61 20.41
N PHE A 23 -41.87 -4.01 19.46
CA PHE A 23 -42.24 -5.03 18.48
C PHE A 23 -41.87 -6.41 19.01
N ALA A 24 -42.63 -6.87 20.00
CA ALA A 24 -42.62 -8.25 20.46
C ALA A 24 -44.05 -8.81 20.40
N SER A 25 -44.34 -9.45 19.26
CA SER A 25 -45.16 -10.65 19.11
C SER A 25 -46.35 -10.87 20.05
N SER A 26 -47.54 -10.58 19.53
CA SER A 26 -48.82 -11.27 19.82
C SER A 26 -49.67 -11.10 18.55
N SER A 27 -50.54 -11.99 18.09
CA SER A 27 -50.98 -13.34 18.44
C SER A 27 -51.87 -13.78 17.27
N ALA A 28 -51.93 -15.08 17.01
CA ALA A 28 -52.80 -15.66 15.99
C ALA A 28 -54.30 -15.42 16.26
N SER A 29 -55.08 -15.06 15.23
CA SER A 29 -56.37 -15.69 14.85
C SER A 29 -57.01 -15.05 13.60
N PRO A 30 -57.93 -15.76 12.91
CA PRO A 30 -58.19 -15.61 11.48
C PRO A 30 -59.52 -14.90 11.13
N ASN A 31 -59.75 -14.73 9.82
CA ASN A 31 -60.95 -14.29 9.09
C ASN A 31 -61.19 -12.78 8.89
N ALA A 32 -61.05 -12.33 7.64
CA ALA A 32 -62.13 -11.67 6.87
C ALA A 32 -61.72 -11.40 5.41
N THR A 33 -62.49 -11.99 4.49
CA THR A 33 -62.96 -11.51 3.17
C THR A 33 -62.16 -10.44 2.40
N GLY A 34 -61.80 -10.80 1.16
CA GLY A 34 -60.98 -9.99 0.26
C GLY A 34 -61.69 -8.90 -0.54
N ASN A 35 -60.86 -8.10 -1.22
CA ASN A 35 -61.13 -7.53 -2.54
C ASN A 35 -59.80 -7.17 -3.23
N ILE A 36 -59.87 -7.16 -4.56
CA ILE A 36 -58.82 -7.23 -5.58
C ILE A 36 -58.06 -5.90 -5.75
N SER A 37 -56.76 -5.96 -6.06
CA SER A 37 -56.08 -5.04 -6.98
C SER A 37 -54.79 -5.66 -7.54
N SER A 38 -54.78 -5.81 -8.85
CA SER A 38 -53.70 -6.32 -9.70
C SER A 38 -52.61 -5.27 -9.91
N SER A 39 -51.35 -5.63 -9.63
CA SER A 39 -50.21 -4.99 -10.29
C SER A 39 -49.03 -5.94 -10.45
N ASN A 40 -48.46 -5.88 -11.64
CA ASN A 40 -47.33 -6.65 -12.18
C ASN A 40 -46.09 -6.61 -11.29
N SER A 41 -45.49 -7.77 -10.98
CA SER A 41 -44.04 -7.89 -10.84
C SER A 41 -43.57 -9.34 -10.93
N THR A 42 -42.49 -9.51 -11.69
CA THR A 42 -41.74 -10.72 -12.03
C THR A 42 -41.23 -11.52 -10.82
N PRO A 43 -41.16 -12.87 -10.88
CA PRO A 43 -40.67 -13.69 -9.78
C PRO A 43 -39.13 -13.70 -9.74
N GLN A 44 -38.56 -13.16 -8.67
CA GLN A 44 -37.15 -13.28 -8.32
C GLN A 44 -36.97 -14.50 -7.38
N PRO A 45 -35.97 -15.38 -7.58
CA PRO A 45 -35.80 -16.57 -6.74
C PRO A 45 -35.20 -16.20 -5.38
N ARG A 46 -35.93 -16.56 -4.31
CA ARG A 46 -35.48 -16.52 -2.91
C ARG A 46 -34.55 -17.71 -2.63
N PRO A 47 -33.34 -17.53 -2.07
CA PRO A 47 -32.62 -18.63 -1.44
C PRO A 47 -33.20 -18.87 -0.04
N THR A 48 -33.81 -20.04 0.12
CA THR A 48 -34.12 -20.67 1.40
C THR A 48 -32.83 -21.12 2.08
N GLY A 49 -32.63 -20.78 3.35
CA GLY A 49 -31.52 -21.30 4.13
C GLY A 49 -31.36 -20.66 5.50
N PHE A 50 -32.16 -21.13 6.46
CA PHE A 50 -32.02 -20.87 7.89
C PHE A 50 -31.04 -21.88 8.48
N GLY A 51 -30.01 -21.43 9.19
CA GLY A 51 -29.14 -22.30 9.99
C GLY A 51 -27.69 -21.83 10.04
N GLY A 52 -27.34 -21.06 11.07
CA GLY A 52 -25.95 -20.66 11.31
C GLY A 52 -25.84 -19.65 12.43
N THR A 53 -25.82 -20.14 13.67
CA THR A 53 -25.32 -19.40 14.84
C THR A 53 -23.86 -19.04 14.61
N GLY A 54 -23.60 -17.81 14.18
CA GLY A 54 -22.28 -17.25 13.96
C GLY A 54 -22.16 -15.90 14.65
N ALA A 55 -21.27 -15.85 15.64
CA ALA A 55 -20.78 -14.73 16.43
C ALA A 55 -21.13 -13.31 15.96
N PHE A 56 -21.68 -12.53 16.91
CA PHE A 56 -21.48 -11.10 16.97
C PHE A 56 -19.98 -10.81 16.94
N ASP A 57 -19.48 -10.35 15.80
CA ASP A 57 -18.17 -9.74 15.68
C ASP A 57 -18.36 -8.21 15.73
N PRO A 58 -18.10 -7.53 16.86
CA PRO A 58 -18.34 -6.10 17.00
C PRO A 58 -17.42 -5.23 16.13
N HIS A 59 -16.44 -5.83 15.42
CA HIS A 59 -15.59 -5.09 14.48
C HIS A 59 -16.14 -5.02 13.05
N ARG A 60 -17.08 -5.89 12.65
CA ARG A 60 -17.63 -5.87 11.28
C ARG A 60 -18.75 -4.83 11.07
N SER A 61 -19.38 -4.36 12.14
CA SER A 61 -20.57 -3.49 12.06
C SER A 61 -20.27 -1.99 11.92
N ILE A 62 -19.00 -1.56 12.03
CA ILE A 62 -18.62 -0.14 11.86
C ILE A 62 -18.33 0.21 10.39
N GLN A 63 -18.05 -0.79 9.54
CA GLN A 63 -17.52 -0.52 8.19
C GLN A 63 -18.60 -0.37 7.11
N ASP A 64 -19.80 -0.91 7.31
CA ASP A 64 -20.89 -0.89 6.31
C ASP A 64 -21.97 0.19 6.54
N GLN A 65 -21.90 0.99 7.61
CA GLN A 65 -22.87 2.05 7.90
C GLN A 65 -22.31 3.49 7.85
N ALA A 66 -21.07 3.69 7.45
CA ALA A 66 -20.59 5.02 7.08
C ALA A 66 -21.04 5.31 5.65
N GLY A 67 -22.09 6.11 5.47
CA GLY A 67 -22.54 6.59 4.16
C GLY A 67 -21.35 6.95 3.27
N ALA A 68 -21.37 6.47 2.02
CA ALA A 68 -20.23 6.45 1.10
C ALA A 68 -19.39 7.75 1.20
N ARG A 69 -18.30 7.67 1.96
CA ARG A 69 -17.43 8.83 2.19
C ARG A 69 -16.81 9.22 0.86
N PRO A 70 -16.69 10.52 0.55
CA PRO A 70 -16.14 10.94 -0.73
C PRO A 70 -14.70 10.45 -0.85
N ILE A 71 -14.28 10.05 -2.06
CA ILE A 71 -12.91 9.57 -2.35
C ILE A 71 -11.81 10.60 -2.06
N TRP A 72 -12.18 11.83 -1.70
CA TRP A 72 -11.28 12.93 -1.37
C TRP A 72 -11.12 13.11 0.15
N SER A 73 -11.85 12.37 0.98
CA SER A 73 -11.73 12.46 2.44
C SER A 73 -10.63 11.53 2.96
N VAL A 74 -9.91 11.98 3.99
CA VAL A 74 -8.88 11.16 4.65
C VAL A 74 -9.51 9.92 5.26
N GLU A 75 -10.74 10.06 5.77
CA GLU A 75 -11.55 9.01 6.35
C GLU A 75 -11.91 7.88 5.37
N TYR A 76 -11.91 8.17 4.06
CA TYR A 76 -12.09 7.14 3.04
C TYR A 76 -10.85 6.25 2.95
N TYR A 77 -9.66 6.84 3.08
CA TYR A 77 -8.38 6.12 2.98
C TYR A 77 -7.94 5.48 4.29
N ALA A 78 -8.42 5.96 5.44
CA ALA A 78 -8.02 5.45 6.76
C ALA A 78 -8.13 3.92 6.88
N LYS A 79 -9.17 3.32 6.27
CA LYS A 79 -9.35 1.86 6.26
C LYS A 79 -8.23 1.07 5.56
N PHE A 80 -7.50 1.68 4.63
CA PHE A 80 -6.37 1.05 3.94
C PHE A 80 -5.05 1.19 4.73
N PHE A 81 -5.08 1.91 5.86
CA PHE A 81 -3.97 2.02 6.81
C PHE A 81 -4.23 1.23 8.10
N ASP A 82 -5.43 0.66 8.25
CA ASP A 82 -5.81 -0.18 9.38
C ASP A 82 -5.34 -1.62 9.13
N VAL A 83 -4.06 -1.88 9.41
CA VAL A 83 -3.40 -3.16 9.19
C VAL A 83 -2.63 -3.62 10.42
N ASP A 84 -2.58 -4.93 10.60
CA ASP A 84 -1.78 -5.56 11.65
C ASP A 84 -0.31 -5.69 11.23
N THR A 85 0.60 -5.55 12.21
CA THR A 85 2.04 -5.74 11.97
C THR A 85 2.35 -7.14 11.42
N ALA A 86 1.65 -8.17 11.88
CA ALA A 86 1.83 -9.54 11.39
C ALA A 86 1.48 -9.66 9.91
N GLN A 87 0.40 -9.01 9.47
CA GLN A 87 -0.04 -8.99 8.08
C GLN A 87 0.99 -8.30 7.18
N VAL A 88 1.52 -7.14 7.62
CA VAL A 88 2.55 -6.41 6.86
C VAL A 88 3.82 -7.24 6.74
N MET A 89 4.25 -7.91 7.82
CA MET A 89 5.43 -8.77 7.81
C MET A 89 5.26 -9.97 6.87
N GLU A 90 4.10 -10.63 6.92
CA GLU A 90 3.78 -11.73 6.01
C GLU A 90 3.84 -11.28 4.55
N ARG A 91 3.23 -10.13 4.21
CA ARG A 91 3.26 -9.56 2.86
C ARG A 91 4.69 -9.21 2.42
N CYS A 92 5.51 -8.65 3.30
CA CYS A 92 6.94 -8.42 3.04
C CYS A 92 7.72 -9.71 2.75
N PHE A 93 7.48 -10.78 3.50
CA PHE A 93 8.13 -12.06 3.26
C PHE A 93 7.63 -12.71 1.97
N ALA A 94 6.33 -12.66 1.71
CA ALA A 94 5.72 -13.17 0.49
C ALA A 94 6.21 -12.44 -0.76
N SER A 95 6.57 -11.15 -0.65
CA SER A 95 7.11 -10.39 -1.79
C SER A 95 8.57 -10.74 -2.11
N VAL A 96 9.35 -11.11 -1.10
CA VAL A 96 10.77 -11.50 -1.28
C VAL A 96 10.92 -12.97 -1.65
N ILE A 97 10.13 -13.85 -1.02
CA ILE A 97 10.14 -15.30 -1.25
C ILE A 97 8.72 -15.74 -1.64
N PRO A 98 8.33 -15.54 -2.91
CA PRO A 98 6.98 -15.86 -3.35
C PRO A 98 6.79 -17.38 -3.40
N LYS A 99 6.05 -17.91 -2.41
CA LYS A 99 5.56 -19.30 -2.40
C LYS A 99 4.26 -19.43 -3.18
N GLU A 100 3.40 -18.42 -3.06
CA GLU A 100 2.07 -18.34 -3.64
C GLU A 100 1.91 -17.00 -4.38
N ASN A 101 0.80 -16.81 -5.09
CA ASN A 101 0.51 -15.53 -5.70
C ASN A 101 0.22 -14.50 -4.61
N PHE A 102 0.86 -13.34 -4.69
CA PHE A 102 0.73 -12.26 -3.72
C PHE A 102 -0.68 -11.69 -3.64
N LEU A 103 -1.41 -11.68 -4.76
CA LEU A 103 -2.81 -11.24 -4.78
C LEU A 103 -3.69 -12.17 -3.92
N ASP A 104 -3.35 -13.47 -3.87
CA ASP A 104 -4.03 -14.45 -3.01
C ASP A 104 -3.63 -14.26 -1.54
N VAL A 105 -2.37 -13.92 -1.25
CA VAL A 105 -1.90 -13.57 0.10
C VAL A 105 -2.62 -12.33 0.64
N MET A 106 -2.96 -11.36 -0.22
CA MET A 106 -3.74 -10.19 0.18
C MET A 106 -5.22 -10.53 0.45
N GLN A 107 -5.75 -11.64 -0.07
CA GLN A 107 -7.14 -12.08 0.13
C GLN A 107 -8.20 -11.00 -0.15
N GLY A 108 -7.96 -10.13 -1.14
CA GLY A 108 -8.86 -9.01 -1.46
C GLY A 108 -8.90 -7.89 -0.42
N SER A 109 -7.90 -7.81 0.46
CA SER A 109 -7.73 -6.74 1.46
C SER A 109 -6.45 -5.93 1.20
N PRO A 110 -6.34 -5.23 0.06
CA PRO A 110 -5.16 -4.42 -0.23
C PRO A 110 -5.03 -3.25 0.75
N ASP A 111 -3.79 -2.89 1.06
CA ASP A 111 -3.46 -1.79 1.97
C ASP A 111 -2.54 -0.75 1.30
N LEU A 112 -2.53 0.45 1.87
CA LEU A 112 -1.63 1.54 1.48
C LEU A 112 -0.52 1.77 2.52
N TYR A 113 -0.64 1.15 3.71
CA TYR A 113 0.34 1.25 4.79
C TYR A 113 1.71 0.70 4.35
N GLY A 114 1.76 -0.54 3.87
CA GLY A 114 2.95 -1.21 3.38
C GLY A 114 3.63 -0.43 2.26
N PRO A 115 2.94 -0.14 1.14
CA PRO A 115 3.49 0.65 0.04
C PRO A 115 4.10 1.98 0.47
N PHE A 116 3.42 2.72 1.35
CA PHE A 116 3.89 4.00 1.85
C PHE A 116 5.16 3.85 2.72
N TRP A 117 5.15 2.95 3.70
CA TRP A 117 6.26 2.83 4.65
C TRP A 117 7.46 2.09 4.07
N ILE A 118 7.25 1.10 3.20
CA ILE A 118 8.33 0.41 2.49
C ILE A 118 9.03 1.38 1.54
N ALA A 119 8.28 2.16 0.75
CA ALA A 119 8.85 3.20 -0.11
C ALA A 119 9.67 4.22 0.70
N THR A 120 9.11 4.71 1.80
CA THR A 120 9.81 5.64 2.71
C THR A 120 11.11 5.04 3.25
N THR A 121 11.07 3.76 3.65
CA THR A 121 12.24 3.06 4.18
C THR A 121 13.32 2.90 3.11
N VAL A 122 12.95 2.56 1.87
CA VAL A 122 13.89 2.48 0.75
C VAL A 122 14.53 3.84 0.48
N VAL A 123 13.73 4.92 0.41
CA VAL A 123 14.25 6.29 0.25
C VAL A 123 15.26 6.63 1.34
N PHE A 124 14.89 6.36 2.60
CA PHE A 124 15.74 6.63 3.75
C PHE A 124 17.05 5.85 3.70
N VAL A 125 17.01 4.54 3.45
CA VAL A 125 18.21 3.69 3.41
C VAL A 125 19.12 4.10 2.24
N LEU A 126 18.58 4.36 1.05
CA LEU A 126 19.37 4.86 -0.09
C LEU A 126 20.10 6.16 0.26
N PHE A 127 19.38 7.08 0.90
CA PHE A 127 19.93 8.37 1.31
C PHE A 127 21.04 8.21 2.38
N VAL A 128 20.80 7.41 3.41
CA VAL A 128 21.78 7.16 4.49
C VAL A 128 23.02 6.47 3.95
N ILE A 129 22.87 5.43 3.11
CA ILE A 129 24.02 4.73 2.53
C ILE A 129 24.84 5.65 1.64
N SER A 130 24.20 6.46 0.76
CA SER A 130 24.91 7.45 -0.07
C SER A 130 25.70 8.44 0.80
N SER A 131 25.06 8.96 1.86
CA SER A 131 25.67 9.92 2.77
C SER A 131 26.89 9.34 3.50
N ILE A 132 26.79 8.09 3.99
CA ILE A 132 27.91 7.41 4.65
C ILE A 132 29.09 7.28 3.68
N VAL A 133 28.84 6.80 2.46
CA VAL A 133 29.88 6.62 1.44
C VAL A 133 30.55 7.95 1.07
N GLU A 134 29.76 8.99 0.84
CA GLU A 134 30.25 10.33 0.53
C GLU A 134 31.06 10.92 1.70
N SER A 135 30.63 10.68 2.94
CA SER A 135 31.36 11.13 4.14
C SER A 135 32.73 10.45 4.28
N ILE A 136 32.81 9.15 3.99
CA ILE A 136 34.07 8.40 3.99
C ILE A 136 35.01 8.96 2.91
N ASN A 137 34.49 9.17 1.70
CA ASN A 137 35.26 9.73 0.60
C ASN A 137 35.77 11.15 0.90
N ALA A 138 34.93 12.00 1.49
CA ALA A 138 35.31 13.35 1.89
C ALA A 138 36.43 13.32 2.94
N TYR A 139 36.31 12.45 3.94
CA TYR A 139 37.32 12.24 4.98
C TYR A 139 38.64 11.76 4.38
N THR A 140 38.62 10.76 3.48
CA THR A 140 39.83 10.22 2.87
C THR A 140 40.51 11.22 1.91
N ALA A 141 39.72 12.09 1.27
CA ALA A 141 40.23 13.16 0.41
C ALA A 141 40.69 14.41 1.18
N GLY A 142 40.49 14.48 2.51
CA GLY A 142 40.79 15.68 3.30
C GLY A 142 39.90 16.88 2.95
N THR A 143 38.71 16.64 2.40
CA THR A 143 37.77 17.68 1.96
C THR A 143 36.57 17.79 2.93
N PRO A 144 35.95 18.98 3.06
CA PRO A 144 34.76 19.11 3.89
C PRO A 144 33.59 18.34 3.29
N TYR A 145 32.95 17.49 4.09
CA TYR A 145 31.71 16.82 3.71
C TYR A 145 30.58 17.85 3.53
N LYS A 146 29.90 17.77 2.38
CA LYS A 146 28.71 18.58 2.08
C LYS A 146 27.53 17.64 1.92
N TYR A 147 26.44 17.95 2.63
CA TYR A 147 25.22 17.17 2.56
C TYR A 147 24.53 17.38 1.20
N ASP A 148 24.21 16.29 0.49
CA ASP A 148 23.51 16.34 -0.80
C ASP A 148 21.99 16.13 -0.63
N PHE A 149 21.24 17.23 -0.54
CA PHE A 149 19.77 17.19 -0.57
C PHE A 149 19.22 16.66 -1.91
N THR A 150 19.99 16.78 -3.00
CA THR A 150 19.59 16.30 -4.32
C THR A 150 19.46 14.78 -4.34
N ALA A 151 20.35 14.07 -3.64
CA ALA A 151 20.27 12.61 -3.49
C ALA A 151 18.96 12.19 -2.80
N LEU A 152 18.56 12.90 -1.74
CA LEU A 152 17.30 12.66 -1.04
C LEU A 152 16.08 12.93 -1.94
N THR A 153 16.05 14.09 -2.62
CA THR A 153 14.95 14.44 -3.53
C THR A 153 14.85 13.46 -4.70
N PHE A 154 15.99 13.04 -5.26
CA PHE A 154 16.02 12.05 -6.34
C PHE A 154 15.53 10.68 -5.87
N ALA A 155 15.96 10.23 -4.67
CA ALA A 155 15.46 8.99 -4.07
C ALA A 155 13.94 9.04 -3.89
N PHE A 156 13.45 10.12 -3.27
CA PHE A 156 12.02 10.32 -3.05
C PHE A 156 11.24 10.27 -4.36
N GLY A 157 11.61 11.09 -5.35
CA GLY A 157 10.94 11.15 -6.64
C GLY A 157 10.95 9.82 -7.38
N THR A 158 12.10 9.12 -7.39
CA THR A 158 12.25 7.84 -8.09
C THR A 158 11.43 6.73 -7.43
N ILE A 159 11.54 6.57 -6.11
CA ILE A 159 10.87 5.48 -5.40
C ILE A 159 9.36 5.69 -5.33
N TYR A 160 8.88 6.91 -5.03
CA TYR A 160 7.44 7.17 -4.98
C TYR A 160 6.79 7.17 -6.36
N SER A 161 7.46 7.65 -7.40
CA SER A 161 6.93 7.51 -8.77
C SER A 161 6.84 6.04 -9.18
N TYR A 162 7.84 5.23 -8.82
CA TYR A 162 7.77 3.80 -9.08
C TYR A 162 6.68 3.10 -8.26
N ALA A 163 6.52 3.42 -6.97
CA ALA A 163 5.56 2.78 -6.09
C ALA A 163 4.10 3.16 -6.38
N PHE A 164 3.84 4.37 -6.88
CA PHE A 164 2.48 4.90 -7.05
C PHE A 164 2.14 5.28 -8.49
N LEU A 165 3.01 6.03 -9.18
CA LEU A 165 2.72 6.52 -10.52
C LEU A 165 2.76 5.40 -11.56
N VAL A 166 3.81 4.57 -11.55
CA VAL A 166 3.97 3.44 -12.48
C VAL A 166 2.80 2.46 -12.42
N PRO A 167 2.40 1.90 -11.25
CA PRO A 167 1.23 1.04 -11.16
C PRO A 167 -0.06 1.74 -11.56
N THR A 168 -0.23 3.04 -11.29
CA THR A 168 -1.41 3.80 -11.73
C THR A 168 -1.49 3.92 -13.26
N VAL A 169 -0.36 4.18 -13.93
CA VAL A 169 -0.27 4.24 -15.39
C VAL A 169 -0.55 2.86 -15.99
N ILE A 170 0.02 1.81 -15.43
CA ILE A 170 -0.19 0.42 -15.89
C ILE A 170 -1.65 0.01 -15.66
N TRP A 171 -2.22 0.33 -14.52
CA TRP A 171 -3.64 0.13 -14.24
C TRP A 171 -4.53 0.82 -15.28
N GLY A 172 -4.27 2.10 -15.58
CA GLY A 172 -4.98 2.85 -16.62
C GLY A 172 -4.88 2.19 -18.00
N ALA A 173 -3.69 1.73 -18.37
CA ALA A 173 -3.48 0.98 -19.60
C ALA A 173 -4.29 -0.32 -19.60
N THR A 174 -4.27 -1.10 -18.52
CA THR A 174 -5.03 -2.35 -18.44
C THR A 174 -6.54 -2.13 -18.58
N LYS A 175 -7.08 -1.07 -17.98
CA LYS A 175 -8.50 -0.67 -18.10
C LYS A 175 -8.88 -0.39 -19.55
N TYR A 176 -8.02 0.31 -20.29
CA TYR A 176 -8.24 0.61 -21.70
C TYR A 176 -8.35 -0.68 -22.55
N PHE A 177 -7.60 -1.72 -22.21
CA PHE A 177 -7.58 -3.00 -22.93
C PHE A 177 -8.54 -4.07 -22.37
N GLY A 178 -9.48 -3.69 -21.50
CA GLY A 178 -10.50 -4.60 -20.97
C GLY A 178 -10.05 -5.52 -19.83
N CYS A 179 -8.80 -5.37 -19.35
CA CYS A 179 -8.36 -5.98 -18.10
C CYS A 179 -8.73 -5.04 -16.93
N GLN A 180 -9.33 -5.57 -15.87
CA GLN A 180 -9.84 -4.73 -14.77
C GLN A 180 -9.22 -5.14 -13.43
N PRO A 181 -7.90 -4.96 -13.22
CA PRO A 181 -7.31 -5.08 -11.90
C PRO A 181 -7.82 -3.97 -10.97
N ASP A 182 -7.83 -4.26 -9.68
CA ASP A 182 -8.00 -3.23 -8.66
C ASP A 182 -6.72 -2.36 -8.59
N LEU A 183 -6.90 -1.05 -8.47
CA LEU A 183 -5.77 -0.12 -8.38
C LEU A 183 -5.00 -0.34 -7.07
N LEU A 184 -5.70 -0.57 -5.96
CA LEU A 184 -5.08 -0.77 -4.66
C LEU A 184 -4.27 -2.05 -4.62
N ASP A 185 -4.74 -3.12 -5.28
CA ASP A 185 -3.95 -4.35 -5.45
C ASP A 185 -2.65 -4.07 -6.22
N MET A 186 -2.69 -3.22 -7.25
CA MET A 186 -1.49 -2.84 -8.00
C MET A 186 -0.55 -1.95 -7.19
N LEU A 187 -1.07 -1.00 -6.43
CA LEU A 187 -0.27 -0.16 -5.53
C LEU A 187 0.40 -1.00 -4.43
N ALA A 188 -0.36 -1.90 -3.82
CA ALA A 188 0.14 -2.87 -2.85
C ALA A 188 1.24 -3.74 -3.46
N LEU A 189 0.97 -4.35 -4.62
CA LEU A 189 1.93 -5.20 -5.32
C LEU A 189 3.25 -4.47 -5.61
N TYR A 190 3.20 -3.26 -6.18
CA TYR A 190 4.43 -2.50 -6.48
C TYR A 190 5.15 -2.04 -5.22
N GLY A 191 4.40 -1.59 -4.20
CA GLY A 191 4.94 -1.17 -2.92
C GLY A 191 5.66 -2.30 -2.17
N TYR A 192 5.03 -3.46 -2.00
CA TYR A 192 5.65 -4.62 -1.38
C TYR A 192 6.77 -5.22 -2.24
N GLY A 193 6.71 -5.06 -3.56
CA GLY A 193 7.81 -5.42 -4.46
C GLY A 193 9.10 -4.64 -4.17
N LEU A 194 9.02 -3.49 -3.52
CA LEU A 194 10.19 -2.70 -3.12
C LEU A 194 10.94 -3.27 -1.91
N THR A 195 10.35 -4.20 -1.14
CA THR A 195 10.96 -4.74 0.09
C THR A 195 12.38 -5.27 -0.13
N ILE A 196 12.65 -5.94 -1.25
CA ILE A 196 13.98 -6.49 -1.55
C ILE A 196 15.06 -5.42 -1.72
N TRP A 197 14.68 -4.18 -2.06
CA TRP A 197 15.63 -3.08 -2.25
C TRP A 197 16.19 -2.57 -0.93
N ILE A 198 15.53 -2.82 0.20
CA ILE A 198 16.04 -2.48 1.53
C ILE A 198 17.34 -3.24 1.84
N PRO A 199 17.38 -4.60 1.86
CA PRO A 199 18.62 -5.33 2.09
C PRO A 199 19.63 -5.12 0.95
N VAL A 200 19.19 -4.98 -0.31
CA VAL A 200 20.11 -4.68 -1.43
C VAL A 200 20.85 -3.36 -1.22
N ALA A 201 20.15 -2.30 -0.78
CA ALA A 201 20.77 -1.00 -0.52
C ALA A 201 21.80 -1.09 0.61
N VAL A 202 21.50 -1.82 1.69
CA VAL A 202 22.45 -2.05 2.80
C VAL A 202 23.67 -2.85 2.33
N LEU A 203 23.47 -3.93 1.57
CA LEU A 203 24.57 -4.75 1.05
C LEU A 203 25.46 -3.99 0.05
N CYS A 204 24.89 -3.01 -0.66
CA CYS A 204 25.63 -2.18 -1.61
C CYS A 204 26.56 -1.14 -0.97
N VAL A 205 26.63 -1.06 0.37
CA VAL A 205 27.67 -0.31 1.12
C VAL A 205 29.07 -0.88 0.87
N LEU A 206 29.18 -2.16 0.51
CA LEU A 206 30.47 -2.81 0.28
C LEU A 206 31.24 -2.14 -0.88
N PRO A 207 32.55 -1.88 -0.73
CA PRO A 207 33.34 -1.09 -1.68
C PRO A 207 33.71 -1.86 -2.98
N PHE A 208 33.12 -3.03 -3.22
CA PHE A 208 33.43 -3.89 -4.36
C PHE A 208 32.35 -3.74 -5.45
N ASP A 209 32.70 -3.14 -6.59
CA ASP A 209 31.72 -2.86 -7.65
C ASP A 209 31.04 -4.13 -8.21
N LEU A 210 31.80 -5.21 -8.35
CA LEU A 210 31.28 -6.50 -8.81
C LEU A 210 30.21 -7.07 -7.87
N LEU A 211 30.41 -6.95 -6.55
CA LEU A 211 29.40 -7.40 -5.57
C LEU A 211 28.15 -6.53 -5.64
N ARG A 212 28.29 -5.20 -5.78
CA ARG A 212 27.14 -4.29 -5.93
C ARG A 212 26.33 -4.60 -7.18
N TRP A 213 26.98 -4.87 -8.32
CA TRP A 213 26.31 -5.36 -9.52
C TRP A 213 25.57 -6.68 -9.26
N GLY A 214 26.21 -7.63 -8.57
CA GLY A 214 25.59 -8.89 -8.18
C GLY A 214 24.30 -8.69 -7.35
N PHE A 215 24.34 -7.85 -6.32
CA PHE A 215 23.17 -7.56 -5.48
C PHE A 215 22.06 -6.83 -6.24
N VAL A 216 22.39 -5.87 -7.10
CA VAL A 216 21.39 -5.17 -7.92
C VAL A 216 20.73 -6.12 -8.92
N ILE A 217 21.51 -6.96 -9.60
CA ILE A 217 20.98 -7.93 -10.56
C ILE A 217 20.07 -8.93 -9.84
N LEU A 218 20.51 -9.45 -8.68
CA LEU A 218 19.70 -10.38 -7.89
C LEU A 218 18.41 -9.72 -7.37
N GLY A 219 18.49 -8.49 -6.87
CA GLY A 219 17.34 -7.71 -6.42
C GLY A 219 16.34 -7.44 -7.54
N ALA A 220 16.82 -7.00 -8.70
CA ALA A 220 16.00 -6.75 -9.89
C ALA A 220 15.39 -8.05 -10.45
N ALA A 221 16.13 -9.16 -10.45
CA ALA A 221 15.59 -10.45 -10.86
C ALA A 221 14.51 -10.94 -9.89
N ALA A 222 14.73 -10.85 -8.58
CA ALA A 222 13.78 -11.28 -7.56
C ALA A 222 12.49 -10.44 -7.61
N SER A 223 12.60 -9.11 -7.56
CA SER A 223 11.42 -8.22 -7.60
C SER A 223 10.75 -8.17 -8.97
N GLY A 224 11.52 -8.26 -10.06
CA GLY A 224 10.97 -8.38 -11.42
C GLY A 224 10.20 -9.69 -11.62
N LEU A 225 10.73 -10.81 -11.14
CA LEU A 225 10.04 -12.11 -11.18
C LEU A 225 8.78 -12.10 -10.32
N PHE A 226 8.84 -11.47 -9.14
CA PHE A 226 7.68 -11.25 -8.29
C PHE A 226 6.58 -10.47 -9.04
N LEU A 227 6.90 -9.35 -9.69
CA LEU A 227 5.93 -8.59 -10.47
C LEU A 227 5.33 -9.41 -11.61
N VAL A 228 6.17 -10.06 -12.41
CA VAL A 228 5.73 -10.86 -13.55
C VAL A 228 4.81 -12.01 -13.10
N ARG A 229 5.17 -12.73 -12.03
CA ARG A 229 4.36 -13.83 -11.50
C ARG A 229 2.97 -13.40 -11.05
N ASN A 230 2.86 -12.22 -10.46
CA ASN A 230 1.59 -11.70 -9.95
C ASN A 230 0.75 -11.03 -11.04
N MET A 231 1.39 -10.32 -11.97
CA MET A 231 0.69 -9.62 -13.04
C MET A 231 0.29 -10.52 -14.21
N TYR A 232 1.04 -11.58 -14.49
CA TYR A 232 0.77 -12.44 -15.64
C TYR A 232 -0.65 -13.06 -15.62
N PRO A 233 -1.14 -13.67 -14.51
CA PRO A 233 -2.50 -14.21 -14.46
C PRO A 233 -3.58 -13.15 -14.71
N VAL A 234 -3.36 -11.93 -14.22
CA VAL A 234 -4.27 -10.80 -14.39
C VAL A 234 -4.31 -10.33 -15.85
N LEU A 235 -3.12 -10.16 -16.45
CA LEU A 235 -2.96 -9.67 -17.82
C LEU A 235 -3.31 -10.73 -18.87
N SER A 236 -3.20 -12.01 -18.55
CA SER A 236 -3.50 -13.12 -19.48
C SER A 236 -4.98 -13.22 -19.88
N ARG A 237 -5.85 -12.48 -19.18
CA ARG A 237 -7.28 -12.34 -19.51
C ARG A 237 -7.54 -11.45 -20.73
N ALA A 238 -6.59 -10.60 -21.09
CA ALA A 238 -6.66 -9.75 -22.27
C ALA A 238 -6.18 -10.51 -23.53
N GLU A 239 -6.29 -9.86 -24.68
CA GLU A 239 -5.71 -10.35 -25.94
C GLU A 239 -4.19 -10.57 -25.80
N ALA A 240 -3.66 -11.63 -26.45
CA ALA A 240 -2.32 -12.14 -26.20
C ALA A 240 -1.20 -11.14 -26.54
N GLN A 241 -1.32 -10.39 -27.64
CA GLN A 241 -0.34 -9.37 -28.03
C GLN A 241 -0.32 -8.21 -27.03
N THR A 242 -1.50 -7.77 -26.59
CA THR A 242 -1.63 -6.72 -25.59
C THR A 242 -1.04 -7.14 -24.24
N SER A 243 -1.39 -8.32 -23.75
CA SER A 243 -0.84 -8.89 -22.50
C SER A 243 0.69 -8.91 -22.51
N LYS A 244 1.29 -9.37 -23.62
CA LYS A 244 2.74 -9.37 -23.82
C LYS A 244 3.33 -7.96 -23.82
N SER A 245 2.71 -7.00 -24.49
CA SER A 245 3.23 -5.62 -24.56
C SER A 245 3.26 -4.95 -23.18
N ILE A 246 2.23 -5.14 -22.36
CA ILE A 246 2.18 -4.59 -21.00
C ILE A 246 3.22 -5.27 -20.11
N LEU A 247 3.39 -6.60 -20.23
CA LEU A 247 4.40 -7.32 -19.46
C LEU A 247 5.83 -6.87 -19.83
N ILE A 248 6.11 -6.62 -21.12
CA ILE A 248 7.38 -6.06 -21.58
C ILE A 248 7.59 -4.66 -20.97
N LEU A 249 6.56 -3.82 -20.96
CA LEU A 249 6.62 -2.49 -20.35
C LEU A 249 6.92 -2.56 -18.84
N VAL A 250 6.27 -3.47 -18.11
CA VAL A 250 6.52 -3.72 -16.68
C VAL A 250 7.99 -4.07 -16.45
N VAL A 251 8.52 -5.04 -17.21
CA VAL A 251 9.91 -5.48 -17.08
C VAL A 251 10.88 -4.37 -17.45
N ALA A 252 10.58 -3.59 -18.50
CA ALA A 252 11.42 -2.47 -18.92
C ALA A 252 11.47 -1.35 -17.86
N LEU A 253 10.33 -0.95 -17.31
CA LEU A 253 10.26 0.05 -16.23
C LEU A 253 10.94 -0.43 -14.95
N HIS A 254 10.81 -1.72 -14.62
CA HIS A 254 11.50 -2.31 -13.48
C HIS A 254 13.03 -2.35 -13.69
N GLY A 255 13.48 -2.72 -14.89
CA GLY A 255 14.89 -2.64 -15.27
C GLY A 255 15.43 -1.20 -15.21
N LEU A 256 14.63 -0.22 -15.64
CA LEU A 256 14.98 1.20 -15.54
C LEU A 256 15.16 1.64 -14.08
N LEU A 257 14.27 1.23 -13.17
CA LEU A 257 14.43 1.47 -11.74
C LEU A 257 15.77 0.90 -11.26
N ALA A 258 16.05 -0.38 -11.54
CA ALA A 258 17.28 -1.04 -11.11
C ALA A 258 18.55 -0.31 -11.60
N LEU A 259 18.54 0.15 -12.86
CA LEU A 259 19.64 0.93 -13.44
C LEU A 259 19.76 2.31 -12.78
N MET A 260 18.65 3.02 -12.54
CA MET A 260 18.66 4.30 -11.81
C MET A 260 19.29 4.14 -10.42
N LEU A 261 18.89 3.09 -9.69
CA LEU A 261 19.46 2.80 -8.37
C LEU A 261 20.96 2.47 -8.45
N LYS A 262 21.37 1.61 -9.39
CA LYS A 262 22.77 1.27 -9.60
C LYS A 262 23.63 2.50 -9.86
N TYR A 263 23.22 3.34 -10.81
CA TYR A 263 24.06 4.46 -11.26
C TYR A 263 24.00 5.67 -10.34
N LYS A 264 22.88 5.92 -9.66
CA LYS A 264 22.77 7.09 -8.78
C LYS A 264 23.29 6.82 -7.36
N PHE A 265 23.06 5.63 -6.80
CA PHE A 265 23.36 5.36 -5.39
C PHE A 265 24.49 4.34 -5.20
N PHE A 266 24.65 3.38 -6.13
CA PHE A 266 25.59 2.27 -5.96
C PHE A 266 26.78 2.31 -6.94
N ALA A 267 27.02 3.45 -7.59
CA ALA A 267 28.15 3.67 -8.49
C ALA A 267 29.11 4.68 -7.87
N TYR A 268 29.87 4.23 -6.89
CA TYR A 268 30.92 5.02 -6.24
C TYR A 268 32.23 4.25 -6.16
N THR A 269 33.33 4.99 -6.00
CA THR A 269 34.65 4.43 -5.67
C THR A 269 35.05 4.91 -4.29
N VAL A 270 35.66 4.04 -3.49
CA VAL A 270 36.27 4.44 -2.21
C VAL A 270 37.75 4.71 -2.48
N THR A 271 38.18 5.96 -2.33
CA THR A 271 39.58 6.35 -2.52
C THR A 271 40.42 5.78 -1.36
N ALA A 272 41.63 5.27 -1.65
CA ALA A 272 42.56 4.86 -0.59
C ALA A 272 43.16 6.10 0.11
N PRO A 273 43.54 6.03 1.40
CA PRO A 273 44.21 7.14 2.09
C PRO A 273 45.48 7.56 1.35
N SER A 274 45.60 8.86 1.05
CA SER A 274 46.85 9.42 0.53
C SER A 274 47.95 9.27 1.59
N GLN A 275 49.07 8.65 1.23
CA GLN A 275 50.24 8.55 2.09
C GLN A 275 50.73 9.98 2.42
N PRO A 276 51.01 10.33 3.69
CA PRO A 276 51.51 11.65 4.03
C PRO A 276 52.84 11.92 3.29
N PRO A 277 53.11 13.17 2.87
CA PRO A 277 54.34 13.51 2.16
C PRO A 277 55.56 13.09 2.99
N ALA A 278 56.51 12.42 2.34
CA ALA A 278 57.76 12.03 2.97
C ALA A 278 58.45 13.27 3.57
N PRO A 279 58.96 13.22 4.81
CA PRO A 279 59.64 14.36 5.40
C PRO A 279 60.85 14.75 4.53
N THR A 280 60.85 15.98 4.03
CA THR A 280 62.01 16.59 3.38
C THR A 280 63.13 16.69 4.41
N ARG A 281 64.23 15.99 4.16
CA ARG A 281 65.44 15.98 4.99
C ARG A 281 66.27 17.23 4.77
#